data_AF-A0A9E5PU34-F1
#
_entry.id   AF-A0A9E5PU34-F1
#
_cell.length_a   1.000
_cell.length_b   1.000
_cell.length_c   1.000
_cell.angle_alpha   90.00
_cell.angle_beta   90.00
_cell.angle_gamma   90.00
#
_symmetry.space_group_name_H-M   'P 1'
#
loop_
_entity.id
_entity.type
_entity.pdbx_description
1 polymer ?
#
loop_
_entity_poly.entity_id
_entity_poly.type
_entity_poly.pdbx_seq_one_letter_code
_entity_poly.pdbx_strand_id
1 'polypeptide(L)'
;PTYMLTYWVRDRVRGERLPLEFAVKLQSRDTAEAYGLFDRGLLAPGLRADLNVIDLENLHLHAPQAVHDLPASGRRLVQRADG
;
A
#
# COMPACT_ATOMS: atom_id res chain seq x y z
N PRO A 1 -0.47 -2.77 -0.76
CA PRO A 1 -0.55 -1.28 -0.84
C PRO A 1 -0.24 -0.75 -2.25
N THR A 2 0.95 -1.00 -2.78
CA THR A 2 1.46 -0.39 -4.03
C THR A 2 0.60 -0.64 -5.26
N TYR A 3 0.12 -1.87 -5.50
CA TYR A 3 -0.77 -2.15 -6.65
C TYR A 3 -2.07 -1.35 -6.63
N MET A 4 -2.58 -1.03 -5.43
CA MET A 4 -3.75 -0.15 -5.29
C MET A 4 -3.44 1.23 -5.88
N LEU A 5 -2.33 1.82 -5.44
CA LEU A 5 -1.94 3.18 -5.84
C LEU A 5 -1.52 3.24 -7.32
N THR A 6 -0.74 2.26 -7.80
CA THR A 6 -0.31 2.24 -9.21
C THR A 6 -1.49 1.94 -10.12
N TYR A 7 -2.15 0.80 -9.97
CA TYR A 7 -3.18 0.40 -10.94
C TYR A 7 -4.50 1.14 -10.71
N TRP A 8 -5.13 0.96 -9.55
CA TRP A 8 -6.52 1.40 -9.34
C TRP A 8 -6.68 2.91 -9.20
N VAL A 9 -5.66 3.63 -8.71
CA VAL A 9 -5.66 5.09 -8.61
C VAL A 9 -5.06 5.77 -9.84
N ARG A 10 -3.95 5.26 -10.42
CA ARG A 10 -3.20 5.98 -11.46
C ARG A 10 -3.35 5.38 -12.86
N ASP A 11 -3.02 4.11 -13.05
CA ASP A 11 -2.68 3.50 -14.35
C ASP A 11 -3.82 2.71 -15.03
N ARG A 12 -4.96 2.55 -14.36
CA ARG A 12 -6.09 1.78 -14.92
C ARG A 12 -6.61 2.44 -16.20
N VAL A 13 -6.54 1.67 -17.29
CA VAL A 13 -7.00 2.11 -18.63
C VAL A 13 -8.45 1.69 -18.96
N ARG A 14 -8.96 0.63 -18.32
CA ARG A 14 -10.32 0.11 -18.55
C ARG A 14 -11.18 0.32 -17.32
N GLY A 15 -12.14 1.24 -17.40
CA GLY A 15 -13.07 1.60 -16.32
C GLY A 15 -12.53 2.70 -15.39
N GLU A 16 -13.36 3.16 -14.45
CA GLU A 16 -13.04 4.27 -13.55
C GLU A 16 -11.88 4.00 -12.58
N ARG A 17 -11.11 5.04 -12.29
CA ARG A 17 -10.08 5.01 -11.25
C ARG A 17 -10.70 5.35 -9.90
N LEU A 18 -10.11 4.84 -8.83
CA LEU A 18 -10.46 5.23 -7.48
C LEU A 18 -9.81 6.58 -7.14
N PRO A 19 -10.51 7.49 -6.44
CA PRO A 19 -9.88 8.68 -5.89
C PRO A 19 -8.74 8.31 -4.93
N LEU A 20 -7.68 9.12 -4.91
CA LEU A 20 -6.51 8.88 -4.06
C LEU A 20 -6.88 8.90 -2.58
N GLU A 21 -7.70 9.87 -2.16
CA GLU A 21 -8.14 10.06 -0.79
C GLU A 21 -8.94 8.84 -0.29
N PHE A 22 -9.76 8.26 -1.16
CA PHE A 22 -10.50 7.05 -0.86
C PHE A 22 -9.55 5.86 -0.64
N ALA A 23 -8.57 5.69 -1.53
CA ALA A 23 -7.56 4.65 -1.41
C ALA A 23 -6.73 4.78 -0.12
N VAL A 24 -6.31 6.00 0.21
CA VAL A 24 -5.56 6.30 1.43
C VAL A 24 -6.40 5.99 2.67
N LYS A 25 -7.66 6.45 2.74
CA LYS A 25 -8.57 6.16 3.86
C LYS A 25 -8.77 4.65 4.06
N LEU A 26 -9.01 3.92 2.97
CA LEU A 26 -9.20 2.47 2.98
C LEU A 26 -7.98 1.75 3.56
N GLN A 27 -6.76 2.16 3.15
CA GLN A 27 -5.49 1.55 3.57
C GLN A 27 -4.96 2.06 4.91
N SER A 28 -5.57 3.10 5.49
CA SER A 28 -5.14 3.71 6.76
C SER A 28 -6.23 3.58 7.80
N ARG A 29 -7.09 4.60 7.95
CA ARG A 29 -8.08 4.70 9.02
C ARG A 29 -9.08 3.55 9.02
N ASP A 30 -9.65 3.21 7.87
CA ASP A 30 -10.69 2.18 7.79
C ASP A 30 -10.13 0.80 8.19
N THR A 31 -8.91 0.49 7.73
CA THR A 31 -8.22 -0.73 8.16
C THR A 31 -7.88 -0.68 9.65
N ALA A 32 -7.36 0.44 10.16
CA ALA A 32 -7.02 0.57 11.58
C ALA A 32 -8.27 0.35 12.47
N GLU A 33 -9.40 0.98 12.16
CA GLU A 33 -10.66 0.80 12.89
C GLU A 33 -11.19 -0.62 12.79
N ALA A 34 -11.12 -1.26 11.61
CA ALA A 34 -11.55 -2.64 11.42
C ALA A 34 -10.76 -3.64 12.29
N TYR A 35 -9.51 -3.32 12.63
CA TYR A 35 -8.65 -4.11 13.51
C TYR A 35 -8.61 -3.59 14.96
N GLY A 36 -9.44 -2.60 15.32
CA GLY A 36 -9.51 -2.05 16.68
C GLY A 36 -8.33 -1.14 17.08
N LEU A 37 -7.55 -0.65 16.11
CA LEU A 37 -6.41 0.23 16.31
C LEU A 37 -6.81 1.70 16.24
N PHE A 38 -7.53 2.18 17.26
CA PHE A 38 -8.10 3.54 17.25
C PHE A 38 -7.07 4.68 17.42
N ASP A 39 -5.85 4.35 17.85
CA ASP A 39 -4.72 5.29 17.99
C ASP A 39 -3.89 5.45 16.69
N ARG A 40 -4.34 4.86 15.57
CA ARG A 40 -3.61 4.81 14.29
C ARG A 40 -4.49 5.18 13.09
N GLY A 41 -3.85 5.23 11.91
CA GLY A 41 -4.50 5.38 10.61
C GLY A 41 -5.02 6.79 10.31
N LEU A 42 -4.79 7.77 11.20
CA LEU A 42 -5.17 9.17 11.02
C LEU A 42 -4.06 10.07 11.54
N LEU A 43 -3.75 11.13 10.79
CA LEU A 43 -2.80 12.17 11.20
C LEU A 43 -3.54 13.23 12.00
N ALA A 44 -3.49 13.09 13.33
CA ALA A 44 -4.07 14.03 14.27
C ALA A 44 -3.28 14.04 15.58
N PRO A 45 -3.27 15.15 16.34
CA PRO A 45 -2.62 15.20 17.65
C PRO A 45 -3.10 14.09 18.59
N GLY A 46 -2.16 13.46 19.31
CA GLY A 46 -2.44 12.38 20.26
C GLY A 46 -2.50 10.98 19.65
N LEU A 47 -2.44 10.84 18.31
CA LEU A 47 -2.35 9.55 17.62
C LEU A 47 -0.89 9.22 17.28
N ARG A 48 -0.63 7.95 16.94
CA ARG A 48 0.70 7.53 16.50
C ARG A 48 1.03 8.12 15.13
N ALA A 49 2.26 8.61 15.00
CA ALA A 49 2.78 9.23 13.77
C ALA A 49 3.29 8.18 12.76
N ASP A 50 2.41 7.24 12.38
CA ASP A 50 2.72 6.28 11.32
C ASP A 50 2.53 6.96 9.95
N LEU A 51 3.64 7.24 9.26
CA LEU A 51 3.67 8.06 8.05
C LEU A 51 4.39 7.36 6.90
N ASN A 52 3.87 7.55 5.69
CA ASN A 52 4.56 7.22 4.45
C ASN A 52 4.63 8.48 3.57
N VAL A 53 5.77 8.70 2.93
CA VAL A 53 5.94 9.71 1.87
C VAL A 53 6.14 8.92 0.59
N ILE A 54 5.34 9.23 -0.44
CA ILE A 54 5.29 8.46 -1.69
C ILE A 54 5.36 9.44 -2.86
N ASP A 55 6.30 9.22 -3.76
CA ASP A 55 6.33 9.84 -5.07
C ASP A 55 5.35 9.11 -5.99
N LEU A 56 4.09 9.55 -5.98
CA LEU A 56 3.01 8.88 -6.71
C LEU A 56 3.22 8.93 -8.23
N GLU A 57 3.91 9.94 -8.75
CA GLU A 57 4.17 10.04 -10.19
C GLU A 57 5.17 8.96 -10.63
N ASN A 58 6.23 8.77 -9.86
CA ASN A 58 7.29 7.80 -10.16
C ASN A 58 7.09 6.42 -9.52
N LEU A 59 6.02 6.21 -8.74
CA LEU A 59 5.73 4.93 -8.09
C LEU A 59 5.66 3.79 -9.11
N HIS A 60 6.58 2.84 -9.03
CA HIS A 60 6.69 1.73 -9.98
C HIS A 60 6.67 0.39 -9.24
N LEU A 61 5.80 -0.52 -9.69
CA LEU A 61 5.69 -1.87 -9.14
C LEU A 61 6.35 -2.86 -10.11
N HIS A 62 7.45 -3.47 -9.69
CA HIS A 62 8.22 -4.42 -10.50
C HIS A 62 7.49 -5.74 -10.68
N ALA A 63 7.94 -6.55 -11.65
CA ALA A 63 7.48 -7.93 -11.77
C ALA A 63 7.82 -8.75 -10.52
N PRO A 64 6.95 -9.67 -10.07
CA PRO A 64 7.24 -10.53 -8.92
C PRO A 64 8.38 -11.50 -9.24
N GLN A 65 9.26 -11.72 -8.27
CA GLN A 65 10.40 -12.61 -8.36
C GLN A 65 10.28 -13.74 -7.33
N ALA A 66 10.66 -14.97 -7.73
CA ALA A 66 10.73 -16.09 -6.81
C ALA A 66 12.04 -16.06 -6.01
N VAL A 67 11.94 -16.04 -4.69
CA VAL A 67 13.06 -16.05 -3.75
C VAL A 67 12.97 -17.29 -2.86
N HIS A 68 14.11 -17.94 -2.59
CA HIS A 68 14.21 -19.17 -1.80
C HIS A 68 14.93 -18.90 -0.48
N ASP A 69 14.36 -18.00 0.33
CA ASP A 69 14.94 -17.48 1.57
C ASP A 69 14.17 -17.88 2.84
N LEU A 70 13.18 -18.78 2.72
CA LEU A 70 12.42 -19.29 3.86
C LEU A 70 13.08 -20.53 4.48
N PRO A 71 12.74 -20.88 5.74
CA PRO A 71 13.20 -22.12 6.38
C PRO A 71 12.96 -23.35 5.50
N ALA A 72 13.88 -24.33 5.56
CA ALA A 72 13.90 -25.51 4.70
C ALA A 72 13.93 -25.21 3.19
N SER A 73 14.55 -24.08 2.80
CA SER A 73 14.65 -23.61 1.40
C SER A 73 13.28 -23.35 0.75
N GLY A 74 12.29 -22.96 1.56
CA GLY A 74 10.97 -22.60 1.07
C GLY A 74 11.00 -21.40 0.11
N ARG A 75 10.02 -21.36 -0.80
CA ARG A 75 9.91 -20.34 -1.85
C ARG A 75 8.82 -19.32 -1.52
N ARG A 76 9.12 -18.02 -1.68
CA ARG A 76 8.11 -16.94 -1.69
C ARG A 76 8.25 -16.05 -2.93
N LEU A 77 7.15 -15.40 -3.30
CA LEU A 77 7.16 -14.34 -4.30
C LEU A 77 7.42 -13.00 -3.61
N VAL A 78 8.41 -12.26 -4.11
CA VAL A 78 8.71 -10.90 -3.66
C VAL A 78 8.46 -9.96 -4.82
N GLN A 79 7.67 -8.93 -4.57
CA GLN A 79 7.44 -7.86 -5.54
C GLN A 79 8.01 -6.57 -4.98
N ARG A 80 9.00 -6.00 -5.67
CA ARG A 80 9.67 -4.77 -5.29
C ARG A 80 8.93 -3.56 -5.85
N ALA A 81 9.14 -2.40 -5.24
CA ALA A 81 8.62 -1.14 -5.73
C ALA A 81 9.65 -0.02 -5.50
N ASP A 82 9.64 0.97 -6.40
CA ASP A 82 10.36 2.24 -6.28
C ASP A 82 9.36 3.40 -6.25
N GLY A 83 9.75 4.53 -5.67
CA GLY A 83 8.91 5.72 -5.49
C GLY A 83 8.19 5.80 -4.15
#